data_AF-A0A1I4BUW2-F1
#
_entry.id   AF-A0A1I4BUW2-F1
#
_cell.length_a   1.000
_cell.length_b   1.000
_cell.length_c   1.000
_cell.angle_alpha   90.00
_cell.angle_beta   90.00
_cell.angle_gamma   90.00
#
_symmetry.space_group_name_H-M   'P 1'
#
loop_
_entity.id
_entity.type
_entity.pdbx_description
1 polymer ?
#
loop_
_entity_poly.entity_id
_entity_poly.type
_entity_poly.pdbx_seq_one_letter_code
_entity_poly.pdbx_strand_id
1 'polypeptide(L)'
;MEMKRLTFLSIPLVVAASIVTFTSSQSIAAPVGISYRQIGLCKSYETAKETVHAPADQAFAIFKIEQIDNSSSSKFFYFDPAMFYVDQSTPAQKAGKVLESNRRLAAMDLRSEPKGASKPTEGQVAKGGKIEVNSFAVTLVDTRNPSGGPEAKQYDLALLYDDWSPEWQAYREGFVSSIVMTKTNPAGTNWSVTDACPPAELN
;
A
#
# COMPACT_ATOMS: atom_id res chain seq x y z
N MET A 1 -92.21 1.93 -17.51
CA MET A 1 -91.42 1.32 -16.43
C MET A 1 -89.97 1.34 -16.88
N GLU A 2 -89.22 2.34 -16.44
CA GLU A 2 -87.82 2.58 -16.83
C GLU A 2 -86.89 1.55 -16.20
N MET A 3 -85.97 0.99 -17.00
CA MET A 3 -84.93 0.09 -16.53
C MET A 3 -83.59 0.81 -16.60
N LYS A 4 -83.04 1.11 -15.43
CA LYS A 4 -81.79 1.85 -15.22
C LYS A 4 -80.58 1.09 -15.78
N ARG A 5 -79.73 1.79 -16.53
CA ARG A 5 -78.38 1.34 -16.92
C ARG A 5 -77.48 1.29 -15.70
N LEU A 6 -76.83 0.15 -15.46
CA LEU A 6 -75.76 -0.02 -14.48
C LEU A 6 -74.40 0.02 -15.20
N THR A 7 -73.62 1.05 -14.86
CA THR A 7 -72.25 1.26 -15.33
C THR A 7 -71.29 0.48 -14.43
N PHE A 8 -70.58 -0.51 -14.97
CA PHE A 8 -69.49 -1.18 -14.25
C PHE A 8 -68.20 -0.39 -14.45
N LEU A 9 -67.68 0.18 -13.36
CA LEU A 9 -66.35 0.79 -13.28
C LEU A 9 -65.31 -0.34 -13.18
N SER A 10 -64.44 -0.45 -14.18
CA SER A 10 -63.25 -1.29 -14.17
C SER A 10 -62.12 -0.63 -13.38
N ILE A 11 -61.65 -1.29 -12.33
CA ILE A 11 -60.45 -0.89 -11.58
C ILE A 11 -59.26 -1.66 -12.16
N PRO A 12 -58.17 -1.02 -12.63
CA PRO A 12 -56.98 -1.74 -13.02
C PRO A 12 -56.22 -2.17 -11.77
N LEU A 13 -56.10 -3.48 -11.57
CA LEU A 13 -55.25 -4.09 -10.55
C LEU A 13 -53.79 -3.99 -11.01
N VAL A 14 -53.04 -3.01 -10.49
CA VAL A 14 -51.60 -2.92 -10.73
C VAL A 14 -50.90 -3.93 -9.83
N VAL A 15 -50.47 -5.06 -10.41
CA VAL A 15 -49.60 -6.03 -9.73
C VAL A 15 -48.19 -5.46 -9.71
N ALA A 16 -47.77 -4.93 -8.57
CA ALA A 16 -46.38 -4.56 -8.33
C ALA A 16 -45.53 -5.83 -8.18
N ALA A 17 -44.86 -6.24 -9.25
CA ALA A 17 -43.87 -7.31 -9.20
C ALA A 17 -42.58 -6.76 -8.55
N SER A 18 -42.37 -7.06 -7.27
CA SER A 18 -41.09 -6.80 -6.60
C SER A 18 -40.06 -7.82 -7.07
N ILE A 19 -39.23 -7.42 -8.05
CA ILE A 19 -38.01 -8.16 -8.38
C ILE A 19 -37.03 -7.87 -7.24
N VAL A 20 -36.95 -8.78 -6.26
CA VAL A 20 -35.84 -8.78 -5.31
C VAL A 20 -34.63 -9.32 -6.06
N THR A 21 -33.82 -8.42 -6.60
CA THR A 21 -32.48 -8.76 -7.05
C THR A 21 -31.67 -9.14 -5.82
N PHE A 22 -31.50 -10.44 -5.58
CA PHE A 22 -30.45 -10.95 -4.71
C PHE A 22 -29.11 -10.65 -5.39
N THR A 23 -28.63 -9.42 -5.26
CA THR A 23 -27.20 -9.17 -5.41
C THR A 23 -26.56 -9.86 -4.21
N SER A 24 -25.97 -11.03 -4.46
CA SER A 24 -24.97 -11.60 -3.56
C SER A 24 -23.90 -10.53 -3.42
N SER A 25 -24.00 -9.69 -2.40
CA SER A 25 -22.93 -8.86 -1.90
C SER A 25 -21.89 -9.83 -1.37
N GLN A 26 -21.02 -10.31 -2.27
CA GLN A 26 -19.72 -10.82 -1.89
C GLN A 26 -19.11 -9.70 -1.05
N SER A 27 -19.10 -9.88 0.26
CA SER A 27 -18.49 -8.95 1.20
C SER A 27 -17.04 -8.83 0.77
N ILE A 28 -16.73 -7.72 0.10
CA ILE A 28 -15.35 -7.30 -0.10
C ILE A 28 -14.81 -7.16 1.32
N ALA A 29 -13.82 -7.97 1.67
CA ALA A 29 -13.17 -7.86 2.96
C ALA A 29 -12.67 -6.42 3.10
N ALA A 30 -12.95 -5.77 4.22
CA ALA A 30 -12.48 -4.41 4.44
C ALA A 30 -10.94 -4.38 4.31
N PRO A 31 -10.37 -3.30 3.75
CA PRO A 31 -8.95 -3.24 3.48
C PRO A 31 -8.14 -3.23 4.78
N VAL A 32 -6.92 -3.75 4.72
CA VAL A 32 -5.92 -3.58 5.77
C VAL A 32 -5.21 -2.26 5.57
N GLY A 33 -5.08 -1.45 6.62
CA GLY A 33 -4.29 -0.24 6.61
C GLY A 33 -2.83 -0.54 6.98
N ILE A 34 -1.87 0.03 6.25
CA ILE A 34 -0.46 0.06 6.66
C ILE A 34 -0.01 1.52 6.71
N SER A 35 0.39 1.96 7.89
CA SER A 35 0.90 3.31 8.12
C SER A 35 2.43 3.32 8.10
N TYR A 36 3.01 4.29 7.40
CA TYR A 36 4.46 4.43 7.29
C TYR A 36 4.87 5.89 7.15
N ARG A 37 6.14 6.17 7.40
CA ARG A 37 6.77 7.44 7.04
C ARG A 37 8.10 7.21 6.35
N GLN A 38 8.42 8.06 5.38
CA GLN A 38 9.79 8.19 4.88
C GLN A 38 10.61 8.95 5.93
N ILE A 39 11.80 8.45 6.22
CA ILE A 39 12.71 8.99 7.23
C ILE A 39 13.82 9.79 6.56
N GLY A 40 14.34 9.27 5.44
CA GLY A 40 15.50 9.85 4.80
C GLY A 40 15.75 9.30 3.41
N LEU A 41 16.66 9.99 2.72
CA LEU A 41 17.26 9.56 1.48
C LEU A 41 18.77 9.87 1.55
N CYS A 42 19.62 8.85 1.49
CA CYS A 42 21.05 9.03 1.78
C CYS A 42 21.99 8.16 0.96
N LYS A 43 23.26 8.56 0.88
CA LYS A 43 24.32 7.78 0.22
C LYS A 43 24.89 6.67 1.10
N SER A 44 24.65 6.69 2.40
CA SER A 44 25.13 5.65 3.30
C SER A 44 24.30 5.54 4.57
N TYR A 45 24.33 4.38 5.21
CA TYR A 45 23.79 4.16 6.55
C TYR A 45 24.64 3.13 7.31
N GLU A 46 24.66 3.23 8.63
CA GLU A 46 25.34 2.24 9.48
C GLU A 46 24.44 1.02 9.69
N THR A 47 25.02 -0.17 9.68
CA THR A 47 24.43 -1.40 10.22
C THR A 47 25.15 -1.77 11.51
N ALA A 48 24.74 -2.86 12.16
CA ALA A 48 25.48 -3.40 13.31
C ALA A 48 26.92 -3.85 12.97
N LYS A 49 27.22 -4.13 11.70
CA LYS A 49 28.50 -4.72 11.26
C LYS A 49 29.40 -3.72 10.53
N GLU A 50 28.80 -2.90 9.67
CA GLU A 50 29.53 -2.02 8.76
C GLU A 50 28.66 -0.85 8.28
N THR A 51 29.31 0.15 7.66
CA THR A 51 28.63 1.20 6.91
C THR A 51 28.38 0.72 5.49
N VAL A 52 27.13 0.79 5.06
CA VAL A 52 26.72 0.41 3.70
C VAL A 52 26.66 1.67 2.84
N HIS A 53 27.25 1.62 1.65
CA HIS A 53 27.29 2.74 0.69
C HIS A 53 26.45 2.44 -0.56
N ALA A 54 25.68 3.43 -1.00
CA ALA A 54 24.90 3.35 -2.21
C ALA A 54 25.80 3.57 -3.44
N PRO A 55 25.48 2.96 -4.60
CA PRO A 55 26.11 3.30 -5.87
C PRO A 55 25.98 4.79 -6.21
N ALA A 56 26.87 5.30 -7.07
CA ALA A 56 26.96 6.73 -7.40
C ALA A 56 25.61 7.36 -7.82
N ASP A 57 24.83 6.66 -8.63
CA ASP A 57 23.54 7.13 -9.18
C ASP A 57 22.31 6.70 -8.36
N GLN A 58 22.53 6.17 -7.15
CA GLN A 58 21.47 5.68 -6.28
C GLN A 58 21.59 6.25 -4.87
N ALA A 59 20.53 6.12 -4.09
CA ALA A 59 20.51 6.43 -2.67
C ALA A 59 19.63 5.41 -1.94
N PHE A 60 19.89 5.22 -0.66
CA PHE A 60 19.02 4.46 0.22
C PHE A 60 17.85 5.34 0.64
N ALA A 61 16.63 4.93 0.29
CA ALA A 61 15.42 5.45 0.90
C ALA A 61 15.11 4.60 2.14
N ILE A 62 14.91 5.28 3.28
CA ILE A 62 14.57 4.63 4.55
C ILE A 62 13.13 4.96 4.90
N PHE A 63 12.34 3.94 5.21
CA PHE A 63 10.96 4.05 5.65
C PHE A 63 10.83 3.44 7.05
N LYS A 64 10.09 4.10 7.94
CA LYS A 64 9.59 3.51 9.18
C LYS A 64 8.19 2.97 8.92
N ILE A 65 8.01 1.67 9.09
CA ILE A 65 6.70 1.03 9.12
C ILE A 65 6.18 1.17 10.54
N GLU A 66 5.10 1.91 10.70
CA GLU A 66 4.59 2.30 12.02
C GLU A 66 3.60 1.27 12.52
N GLN A 67 2.58 0.95 11.71
CA GLN A 67 1.42 0.21 12.16
C GLN A 67 0.78 -0.59 11.03
N ILE A 68 0.23 -1.76 11.37
CA ILE A 68 -0.67 -2.53 10.50
C ILE A 68 -2.03 -2.64 11.19
N ASP A 69 -3.08 -2.22 10.50
CA ASP A 69 -4.45 -2.16 10.98
C ASP A 69 -5.34 -3.12 10.18
N ASN A 70 -5.68 -4.24 10.78
CA ASN A 70 -6.63 -5.22 10.26
C ASN A 70 -7.95 -5.19 11.05
N SER A 71 -8.25 -4.08 11.75
CA SER A 71 -9.39 -3.97 12.67
C SER A 71 -10.75 -4.06 11.97
N SER A 72 -10.81 -3.62 10.72
CA SER A 72 -12.05 -3.59 9.94
C SER A 72 -12.34 -4.91 9.22
N SER A 73 -11.36 -5.81 9.14
CA SER A 73 -11.49 -7.07 8.41
C SER A 73 -12.06 -8.18 9.27
N SER A 74 -12.91 -9.01 8.67
CA SER A 74 -13.40 -10.26 9.26
C SER A 74 -12.45 -11.45 9.06
N LYS A 75 -11.29 -11.20 8.44
CA LYS A 75 -10.27 -12.15 7.98
C LYS A 75 -8.92 -11.80 8.60
N PHE A 76 -7.98 -12.74 8.64
CA PHE A 76 -6.62 -12.40 9.04
C PHE A 76 -5.89 -11.72 7.87
N PHE A 77 -4.81 -11.02 8.18
CA PHE A 77 -3.88 -10.51 7.19
C PHE A 77 -2.53 -11.16 7.42
N TYR A 78 -1.92 -11.67 6.35
CA TYR A 78 -0.56 -12.17 6.41
C TYR A 78 0.35 -11.09 5.86
N PHE A 79 1.14 -10.50 6.74
CA PHE A 79 2.08 -9.46 6.41
C PHE A 79 3.41 -10.08 5.99
N ASP A 80 3.84 -9.77 4.77
CA ASP A 80 5.14 -10.11 4.22
C ASP A 80 5.88 -8.82 3.81
N PRO A 81 6.93 -8.43 4.55
CA PRO A 81 7.75 -7.26 4.22
C PRO A 81 8.38 -7.30 2.83
N ALA A 82 8.55 -8.47 2.22
CA ALA A 82 9.11 -8.62 0.87
C ALA A 82 8.21 -8.06 -0.22
N MET A 83 6.92 -7.86 0.09
CA MET A 83 5.95 -7.28 -0.82
C MET A 83 6.05 -5.75 -0.91
N PHE A 84 6.87 -5.11 -0.08
CA PHE A 84 7.09 -3.67 -0.19
C PHE A 84 7.99 -3.29 -1.37
N TYR A 85 7.60 -2.21 -2.07
CA TYR A 85 8.40 -1.63 -3.14
C TYR A 85 8.16 -0.12 -3.30
N VAL A 86 9.08 0.54 -3.99
CA VAL A 86 8.92 1.93 -4.46
C VAL A 86 8.78 1.92 -5.98
N ASP A 87 7.74 2.57 -6.49
CA ASP A 87 7.53 2.73 -7.95
C ASP A 87 8.05 4.10 -8.43
N GLN A 88 9.25 4.08 -9.00
CA GLN A 88 9.93 5.23 -9.61
C GLN A 88 9.60 5.40 -11.10
N SER A 89 8.56 4.73 -11.60
CA SER A 89 8.13 4.85 -12.99
C SER A 89 7.56 6.24 -13.27
N THR A 90 7.84 6.77 -14.46
CA THR A 90 7.18 7.98 -14.97
C THR A 90 5.69 7.75 -15.20
N PRO A 91 4.85 8.81 -15.27
CA PRO A 91 3.42 8.65 -15.61
C PRO A 91 3.17 7.88 -16.90
N ALA A 92 4.02 8.06 -17.93
CA ALA A 92 3.93 7.33 -19.19
C ALA A 92 4.19 5.83 -19.01
N GLN A 93 5.24 5.47 -18.27
CA GLN A 93 5.49 4.07 -17.89
C GLN A 93 4.33 3.52 -17.04
N LYS A 94 3.70 4.36 -16.20
CA LYS A 94 2.54 3.98 -15.38
C LYS A 94 1.26 3.74 -16.17
N ALA A 95 1.09 4.43 -17.30
CA ALA A 95 -0.06 4.26 -18.18
C ALA A 95 0.11 3.09 -19.17
N GLY A 96 1.36 2.65 -19.41
CA GLY A 96 1.66 1.47 -20.23
C GLY A 96 1.15 0.17 -19.60
N LYS A 97 1.05 -0.90 -20.42
CA LYS A 97 0.62 -2.22 -19.93
C LYS A 97 1.60 -2.73 -18.87
N VAL A 98 1.12 -3.42 -17.84
CA VAL A 98 1.99 -3.99 -16.79
C VAL A 98 3.04 -4.96 -17.36
N LEU A 99 2.73 -5.65 -18.46
CA LEU A 99 3.65 -6.54 -19.18
C LEU A 99 4.76 -5.79 -19.93
N GLU A 100 4.65 -4.49 -20.10
CA GLU A 100 5.74 -3.66 -20.57
C GLU A 100 6.72 -3.52 -19.40
N SER A 101 7.78 -4.35 -19.40
CA SER A 101 8.80 -4.45 -18.34
C SER A 101 9.68 -3.20 -18.16
N ASN A 102 9.17 -2.02 -18.51
CA ASN A 102 9.85 -0.74 -18.37
C ASN A 102 9.51 -0.04 -17.04
N ARG A 103 8.73 -0.68 -16.16
CA ARG A 103 8.47 -0.20 -14.80
C ARG A 103 9.77 -0.16 -14.00
N ARG A 104 9.97 0.91 -13.23
CA ARG A 104 11.13 1.09 -12.35
C ARG A 104 10.69 0.83 -10.92
N LEU A 105 10.69 -0.44 -10.53
CA LEU A 105 10.29 -0.88 -9.20
C LEU A 105 11.55 -1.17 -8.39
N ALA A 106 11.63 -0.61 -7.19
CA ALA A 106 12.70 -0.87 -6.24
C ALA A 106 12.13 -1.67 -5.06
N ALA A 107 12.51 -2.95 -4.98
CA ALA A 107 12.13 -3.82 -3.86
C ALA A 107 12.89 -3.45 -2.58
N MET A 108 12.33 -3.80 -1.42
CA MET A 108 13.04 -3.60 -0.15
C MET A 108 14.27 -4.52 -0.02
N ASP A 109 15.32 -3.99 0.58
CA ASP A 109 16.42 -4.76 1.15
C ASP A 109 16.01 -5.27 2.54
N LEU A 110 15.79 -6.58 2.64
CA LEU A 110 15.47 -7.27 3.89
C LEU A 110 16.68 -7.89 4.59
N ARG A 111 17.88 -7.74 4.02
CA ARG A 111 19.11 -8.39 4.51
C ARG A 111 19.84 -7.54 5.53
N SER A 112 19.71 -6.22 5.42
CA SER A 112 20.49 -5.25 6.19
C SER A 112 19.54 -4.29 6.91
N GLU A 113 19.59 -4.26 8.24
CA GLU A 113 18.83 -3.30 9.04
C GLU A 113 19.73 -2.12 9.47
N PRO A 114 19.22 -0.88 9.46
CA PRO A 114 19.95 0.25 10.04
C PRO A 114 20.32 -0.02 11.50
N LYS A 115 21.48 0.45 11.92
CA LYS A 115 21.96 0.32 13.30
C LYS A 115 20.96 0.94 14.27
N GLY A 116 20.59 0.16 15.29
CA GLY A 116 19.60 0.58 16.28
C GLY A 116 18.14 0.40 15.83
N ALA A 117 17.88 0.00 14.59
CA ALA A 117 16.55 -0.35 14.12
C ALA A 117 16.32 -1.86 14.16
N SER A 118 15.04 -2.24 14.11
CA SER A 118 14.59 -3.58 13.76
C SER A 118 14.02 -3.58 12.35
N LYS A 119 14.25 -4.66 11.59
CA LYS A 119 13.53 -4.91 10.34
C LYS A 119 12.08 -5.37 10.59
N PRO A 120 11.14 -5.10 9.66
CA PRO A 120 9.80 -5.65 9.74
C PRO A 120 9.87 -7.19 9.69
N THR A 121 9.04 -7.84 10.50
CA THR A 121 8.98 -9.31 10.56
C THR A 121 7.71 -9.79 9.89
N GLU A 122 7.85 -10.84 9.08
CA GLU A 122 6.72 -11.55 8.47
C GLU A 122 5.82 -12.15 9.54
N GLY A 123 4.51 -12.11 9.35
CA GLY A 123 3.61 -12.70 10.31
C GLY A 123 2.13 -12.41 10.10
N GLN A 124 1.32 -13.07 10.91
CA GLN A 124 -0.13 -12.94 10.85
C GLN A 124 -0.62 -11.82 11.77
N VAL A 125 -1.37 -10.88 11.20
CA VAL A 125 -2.21 -9.94 11.92
C VAL A 125 -3.60 -10.55 12.06
N ALA A 126 -4.03 -10.79 13.30
CA ALA A 126 -5.31 -11.41 13.58
C ALA A 126 -6.48 -10.59 13.01
N LYS A 127 -7.61 -11.29 12.78
CA LYS A 127 -8.90 -10.65 12.46
C LYS A 127 -9.24 -9.60 13.52
N GLY A 128 -9.64 -8.40 13.10
CA GLY A 128 -9.98 -7.33 14.02
C GLY A 128 -8.76 -6.78 14.79
N GLY A 129 -7.56 -7.25 14.45
CA GLY A 129 -6.33 -6.94 15.15
C GLY A 129 -5.62 -5.71 14.58
N LYS A 130 -4.74 -5.16 15.40
CA LYS A 130 -3.86 -4.06 15.06
C LYS A 130 -2.52 -4.30 15.74
N ILE A 131 -1.43 -4.09 15.01
CA ILE A 131 -0.08 -4.23 15.55
C ILE A 131 0.73 -2.95 15.28
N GLU A 132 1.47 -2.55 16.30
CA GLU A 132 2.54 -1.56 16.15
C GLU A 132 3.79 -2.31 15.69
N VAL A 133 4.31 -1.95 14.52
CA VAL A 133 5.47 -2.63 13.94
C VAL A 133 6.76 -1.92 14.37
N ASN A 134 6.78 -0.57 14.31
CA ASN A 134 7.92 0.27 14.64
C ASN A 134 9.26 -0.25 14.10
N SER A 135 9.26 -0.61 12.81
CA SER A 135 10.38 -1.24 12.14
C SER A 135 10.80 -0.44 10.91
N PHE A 136 11.96 -0.75 10.35
CA PHE A 136 12.55 0.03 9.26
C PHE A 136 12.78 -0.82 8.02
N ALA A 137 12.30 -0.31 6.89
CA ALA A 137 12.55 -0.86 5.57
C ALA A 137 13.49 0.06 4.80
N VAL A 138 14.45 -0.52 4.10
CA VAL A 138 15.45 0.20 3.30
C VAL A 138 15.33 -0.26 1.86
N THR A 139 15.48 0.65 0.89
CA THR A 139 15.59 0.27 -0.52
C THR A 139 16.54 1.19 -1.27
N LEU A 140 17.16 0.67 -2.33
CA LEU A 140 17.96 1.46 -3.25
C LEU A 140 17.06 2.08 -4.32
N VAL A 141 17.08 3.40 -4.40
CA VAL A 141 16.33 4.15 -5.40
C VAL A 141 17.29 4.91 -6.31
N ASP A 142 16.93 5.02 -7.59
CA ASP A 142 17.69 5.83 -8.53
C ASP A 142 17.54 7.33 -8.22
N THR A 143 18.65 8.04 -8.14
CA THR A 143 18.69 9.49 -7.92
C THR A 143 18.79 10.30 -9.21
N ARG A 144 18.88 9.64 -10.37
CA ARG A 144 18.87 10.30 -11.68
C ARG A 144 17.44 10.79 -11.97
N ASN A 145 17.18 12.04 -11.62
CA ASN A 145 15.90 12.70 -11.90
C ASN A 145 15.90 13.26 -13.33
N PRO A 146 14.97 12.84 -14.21
CA PRO A 146 14.90 13.34 -15.58
C PRO A 146 14.43 14.80 -15.71
N SER A 147 13.96 15.46 -14.65
CA SER A 147 13.32 16.79 -14.77
C SER A 147 14.27 17.99 -14.82
N GLY A 148 15.55 17.87 -14.40
CA GLY A 148 16.58 18.91 -14.51
C GLY A 148 16.32 20.26 -13.79
N GLY A 149 15.16 20.44 -13.14
CA GLY A 149 14.76 21.68 -12.47
C GLY A 149 15.27 21.83 -11.02
N PRO A 150 14.95 22.94 -10.34
CA PRO A 150 15.41 23.21 -8.97
C PRO A 150 14.95 22.17 -7.93
N GLU A 151 13.83 21.48 -8.19
CA GLU A 151 13.32 20.40 -7.34
C GLU A 151 13.81 19.00 -7.77
N ALA A 152 14.73 18.90 -8.74
CA ALA A 152 15.19 17.63 -9.27
C ALA A 152 15.87 16.72 -8.22
N LYS A 153 16.20 17.27 -7.05
CA LYS A 153 16.85 16.56 -5.94
C LYS A 153 15.97 16.43 -4.70
N GLN A 154 14.70 16.81 -4.77
CA GLN A 154 13.72 16.62 -3.71
C GLN A 154 12.83 15.44 -4.07
N TYR A 155 12.78 14.46 -3.17
CA TYR A 155 12.09 13.20 -3.38
C TYR A 155 11.02 13.05 -2.32
N ASP A 156 9.79 12.81 -2.74
CA ASP A 156 8.69 12.38 -1.89
C ASP A 156 8.25 10.99 -2.37
N LEU A 157 8.89 9.95 -1.82
CA LEU A 157 8.72 8.58 -2.31
C LEU A 157 7.53 7.92 -1.62
N ALA A 158 6.66 7.30 -2.42
CA ALA A 158 5.59 6.46 -1.89
C ALA A 158 6.10 5.02 -1.73
N LEU A 159 5.89 4.46 -0.55
CA LEU A 159 6.01 3.03 -0.31
C LEU A 159 4.69 2.36 -0.70
N LEU A 160 4.79 1.30 -1.50
CA LEU A 160 3.68 0.50 -1.99
C LEU A 160 3.84 -0.92 -1.47
N TYR A 161 2.73 -1.66 -1.39
CA TYR A 161 2.69 -3.05 -0.96
C TYR A 161 1.99 -3.87 -2.03
N ASP A 162 2.65 -4.92 -2.50
CA ASP A 162 2.07 -5.86 -3.44
C ASP A 162 1.14 -6.83 -2.70
N ASP A 163 -0.16 -6.66 -2.90
CA ASP A 163 -1.18 -7.54 -2.34
C ASP A 163 -1.47 -8.76 -3.23
N TRP A 164 -0.66 -8.94 -4.28
CA TRP A 164 -0.77 -10.02 -5.25
C TRP A 164 0.44 -10.97 -5.17
N SER A 165 0.28 -12.09 -4.49
CA SER A 165 1.14 -13.25 -4.74
C SER A 165 0.30 -14.50 -5.07
N PRO A 166 0.69 -15.31 -6.08
CA PRO A 166 -0.02 -16.54 -6.45
C PRO A 166 -0.06 -17.59 -5.34
N GLU A 167 0.95 -17.61 -4.48
CA GLU A 167 1.07 -18.48 -3.31
C GLU A 167 0.04 -18.09 -2.22
N TRP A 168 -0.23 -16.79 -2.02
CA TRP A 168 -1.23 -16.34 -1.04
C TRP A 168 -2.67 -16.51 -1.54
N GLN A 169 -2.89 -16.61 -2.87
CA GLN A 169 -4.19 -16.97 -3.45
C GLN A 169 -4.64 -18.40 -3.11
N ALA A 170 -3.72 -19.29 -2.69
CA ALA A 170 -4.08 -20.62 -2.22
C ALA A 170 -4.81 -20.60 -0.87
N TYR A 171 -4.63 -19.55 -0.05
CA TYR A 171 -5.32 -19.33 1.22
C TYR A 171 -6.70 -18.65 1.02
N ARG A 172 -7.52 -19.20 0.10
CA ARG A 172 -8.81 -18.62 -0.32
C ARG A 172 -9.78 -18.32 0.84
N GLU A 173 -9.64 -19.02 1.96
CA GLU A 173 -10.38 -18.78 3.18
C GLU A 173 -9.54 -17.94 4.16
N GLY A 174 -9.79 -16.64 4.20
CA GLY A 174 -9.34 -15.83 5.33
C GLY A 174 -8.23 -14.81 5.07
N PHE A 175 -7.83 -14.56 3.82
CA PHE A 175 -6.89 -13.48 3.47
C PHE A 175 -7.57 -12.21 2.95
N VAL A 176 -6.99 -11.04 3.26
CA VAL A 176 -7.40 -9.71 2.77
C VAL A 176 -6.62 -9.36 1.51
N SER A 177 -7.32 -9.15 0.40
CA SER A 177 -6.74 -8.83 -0.91
C SER A 177 -6.79 -7.34 -1.24
N SER A 178 -6.82 -6.46 -0.23
CA SER A 178 -6.86 -5.02 -0.44
C SER A 178 -6.12 -4.32 0.68
N ILE A 179 -5.05 -3.62 0.32
CA ILE A 179 -4.18 -2.89 1.24
C ILE A 179 -4.28 -1.39 0.96
N VAL A 180 -4.39 -0.59 2.04
CA VAL A 180 -4.35 0.87 1.98
C VAL A 180 -3.06 1.35 2.64
N MET A 181 -2.17 1.91 1.83
CA MET A 181 -0.92 2.51 2.28
C MET A 181 -1.14 3.96 2.70
N THR A 182 -0.81 4.30 3.95
CA THR A 182 -0.95 5.66 4.50
C THR A 182 0.41 6.23 4.86
N LYS A 183 0.84 7.28 4.15
CA LYS A 183 2.05 8.03 4.49
C LYS A 183 1.74 9.06 5.57
N THR A 184 2.41 9.00 6.71
CA THR A 184 2.14 9.84 7.89
C THR A 184 3.03 11.07 7.99
N ASN A 185 3.95 11.26 7.04
CA ASN A 185 4.71 12.51 6.94
C ASN A 185 3.77 13.71 6.70
N PRO A 186 4.07 14.89 7.27
CA PRO A 186 3.33 16.11 6.97
C PRO A 186 3.27 16.40 5.47
N ALA A 187 2.15 16.97 5.01
CA ALA A 187 2.00 17.35 3.60
C ALA A 187 3.11 18.33 3.17
N GLY A 188 3.66 18.11 1.97
CA GLY A 188 4.77 18.91 1.44
C GLY A 188 6.15 18.53 1.99
N THR A 189 6.26 17.52 2.85
CA THR A 189 7.57 17.00 3.27
C THR A 189 8.29 16.37 2.08
N ASN A 190 9.52 16.79 1.85
CA ASN A 190 10.40 16.22 0.84
C ASN A 190 11.79 15.97 1.41
N TRP A 191 12.54 15.10 0.75
CA TRP A 191 13.88 14.72 1.17
C TRP A 191 14.89 15.05 0.09
N SER A 192 16.00 15.67 0.47
CA SER A 192 17.21 15.74 -0.34
C SER A 192 18.12 14.55 -0.04
N VAL A 193 18.95 14.19 -1.02
CA VAL A 193 19.99 13.16 -0.80
C VAL A 193 21.05 13.73 0.14
N THR A 194 21.24 13.08 1.28
CA THR A 194 22.32 13.39 2.24
C THR A 194 23.46 12.37 2.14
N ASP A 195 24.62 12.68 2.72
CA ASP A 195 25.76 11.77 2.71
C ASP A 195 25.51 10.53 3.58
N ALA A 196 24.97 10.74 4.78
CA ALA A 196 24.59 9.70 5.71
C ALA A 196 23.12 9.86 6.11
N CYS A 197 22.41 8.74 6.24
CA CYS A 197 21.10 8.75 6.86
C CYS A 197 21.25 9.08 8.35
N PRO A 198 20.27 9.78 8.95
CA PRO A 198 20.24 9.92 10.39
C PRO A 198 20.30 8.52 11.01
N PRO A 199 20.94 8.37 12.19
CA PRO A 199 20.78 7.13 12.95
C PRO A 199 19.28 6.85 13.03
N ALA A 200 18.91 5.58 12.84
CA ALA A 200 17.53 5.17 13.00
C ALA A 200 17.21 5.25 14.50
N GLU A 201 17.00 6.46 15.00
CA GLU A 201 16.60 6.69 16.37
C GLU A 201 15.15 6.19 16.50
N LEU A 202 15.03 5.11 17.28
CA LEU A 202 13.81 4.56 17.81
C LEU A 202 13.12 5.62 18.68
N ASN A 203 12.32 6.48 18.06
CA ASN A 203 11.17 7.10 18.71
C ASN A 203 9.91 6.60 18.00
#